data_AF-A0A292G9B9-F1
#
_entry.id   AF-A0A292G9B9-F1
#
_cell.length_a   1.000
_cell.length_b   1.000
_cell.length_c   1.000
_cell.angle_alpha   90.00
_cell.angle_beta   90.00
_cell.angle_gamma   90.00
#
_symmetry.space_group_name_H-M   'P 1'
#
loop_
_entity.id
_entity.type
_entity.pdbx_description
1 polymer ?
#
loop_
_entity_poly.entity_id
_entity_poly.type
_entity_poly.pdbx_seq_one_letter_code
_entity_poly.pdbx_strand_id
1 'polypeptide(L)'
;ALPPDALISKIAIQGSLAVGQNWLLDEQTSTLTRLRYSYRVICSDNYYGDNCSRLCKKHNDHFGHYVCQPDGNLSCLPGWTGEYCQQ
;
A
#
# COMPACT_ATOMS: atom_id res chain seq x y z
N ALA A 1 -7.15 31.84 12.36
CA ALA A 1 -7.34 30.48 12.92
C ALA A 1 -8.83 30.19 12.95
N LEU A 2 -9.24 28.93 12.75
CA LEU A 2 -10.66 28.55 12.90
C LEU A 2 -11.06 28.58 14.38
N PRO A 3 -12.30 28.99 14.72
CA PRO A 3 -12.76 29.04 16.10
C PRO A 3 -13.08 27.63 16.64
N PRO A 4 -13.05 27.41 17.96
CA PRO A 4 -13.16 26.08 18.57
C PRO A 4 -14.54 25.43 18.39
N ASP A 5 -15.59 26.21 18.12
CA ASP A 5 -16.96 25.78 17.84
C ASP A 5 -17.22 25.43 16.36
N ALA A 6 -16.20 25.53 15.50
CA ALA A 6 -16.32 25.16 14.08
C ALA A 6 -16.40 23.63 13.82
N LEU A 7 -16.17 22.80 14.84
CA LEU A 7 -16.22 21.33 14.71
C LEU A 7 -17.67 20.85 14.57
N ILE A 8 -18.01 20.26 13.42
CA ILE A 8 -19.34 19.71 13.15
C ILE A 8 -19.56 18.38 13.88
N SER A 9 -18.66 17.41 13.71
CA SER A 9 -18.76 16.09 14.34
C SER A 9 -17.40 15.40 14.39
N LYS A 10 -17.18 14.58 15.42
CA LYS A 10 -15.97 13.76 15.59
C LYS A 10 -16.35 12.28 15.60
N ILE A 11 -15.67 11.48 14.78
CA ILE A 11 -15.89 10.04 14.64
C ILE A 11 -14.55 9.34 14.94
N ALA A 12 -14.60 8.27 15.74
CA ALA A 12 -13.45 7.42 16.03
C ALA A 12 -13.81 5.97 15.65
N ILE A 13 -12.96 5.34 14.84
CA ILE A 13 -13.19 3.98 14.32
C ILE A 13 -12.04 3.10 14.77
N GLN A 14 -12.36 1.87 15.17
CA GLN A 14 -11.39 0.84 15.50
C GLN A 14 -11.62 -0.36 14.57
N GLY A 15 -10.56 -0.82 13.93
CA GLY A 15 -10.62 -1.96 13.00
C GLY A 15 -9.25 -2.51 12.70
N SER A 16 -9.22 -3.74 12.18
CA SER A 16 -8.02 -4.37 11.63
C SER A 16 -8.23 -4.59 10.13
N LEU A 17 -7.21 -4.29 9.32
CA LEU A 17 -7.28 -4.42 7.87
C LEU A 17 -5.93 -4.92 7.34
N ALA A 18 -5.96 -5.98 6.54
CA ALA A 18 -4.79 -6.48 5.83
C ALA A 18 -4.43 -5.57 4.64
N VAL A 19 -3.16 -5.61 4.21
CA VAL A 19 -2.71 -4.93 2.99
C VAL A 19 -3.45 -5.50 1.77
N GLY A 20 -3.95 -4.63 0.89
CA GLY A 20 -4.65 -5.08 -0.31
C GLY A 20 -5.17 -3.95 -1.19
N GLN A 21 -5.49 -4.29 -2.44
CA GLN A 21 -5.98 -3.33 -3.42
C GLN A 21 -7.47 -2.97 -3.23
N ASN A 22 -8.21 -3.79 -2.48
CA ASN A 22 -9.64 -3.62 -2.30
C ASN A 22 -9.95 -2.53 -1.26
N TRP A 23 -10.95 -1.70 -1.56
CA TRP A 23 -11.48 -0.71 -0.63
C TRP A 23 -12.45 -1.37 0.34
N LEU A 24 -12.29 -1.07 1.63
CA LEU A 24 -13.30 -1.37 2.64
C LEU A 24 -14.25 -0.18 2.75
N LEU A 25 -15.52 -0.39 2.41
CA LEU A 25 -16.58 0.61 2.56
C LEU A 25 -17.11 0.59 3.99
N ASP A 26 -17.29 1.77 4.58
CA ASP A 26 -17.94 1.92 5.89
C ASP A 26 -18.86 3.15 5.94
N GLU A 27 -19.78 3.15 6.89
CA GLU A 27 -20.70 4.25 7.17
C GLU A 27 -20.84 4.48 8.67
N GLN A 28 -20.62 5.72 9.10
CA GLN A 28 -20.71 6.11 10.51
C GLN A 28 -21.79 7.17 10.67
N THR A 29 -22.66 6.96 11.66
CA THR A 29 -23.77 7.88 11.98
C THR A 29 -23.54 8.48 13.36
N SER A 30 -23.58 9.81 13.42
CA SER A 30 -23.57 10.60 14.66
C SER A 30 -24.97 11.16 14.93
N THR A 31 -25.12 12.07 15.90
CA THR A 31 -26.45 12.55 16.34
C THR A 31 -27.30 13.12 15.20
N LEU A 32 -26.69 13.93 14.32
CA LEU A 32 -27.35 14.62 13.20
C LEU A 32 -26.55 14.53 11.89
N THR A 33 -25.48 13.76 11.87
CA THR A 33 -24.56 13.66 10.74
C THR A 33 -24.34 12.21 10.36
N ARG A 34 -24.06 11.99 9.07
CA ARG A 34 -23.73 10.66 8.53
C ARG A 34 -22.56 10.78 7.57
N LEU A 35 -21.56 9.93 7.75
CA LEU A 35 -20.34 9.89 6.94
C LEU A 35 -20.22 8.53 6.26
N ARG A 36 -20.26 8.52 4.92
CA ARG A 36 -19.93 7.36 4.08
C ARG A 36 -18.51 7.55 3.57
N TYR A 37 -17.66 6.56 3.78
CA TYR A 37 -16.26 6.63 3.41
C TYR A 37 -15.72 5.24 3.11
N SER A 38 -14.55 5.18 2.49
CA SER A 38 -13.85 3.94 2.25
C SER A 38 -12.37 4.11 2.52
N TYR A 39 -11.72 3.06 2.99
CA TYR A 39 -10.29 3.06 3.26
C TYR A 39 -9.64 1.73 2.85
N ARG A 40 -8.32 1.77 2.61
CA ARG A 40 -7.48 0.60 2.33
C ARG A 40 -6.06 0.84 2.80
N VAL A 41 -5.31 -0.24 3.02
CA VAL A 41 -3.86 -0.21 3.27
C VAL A 41 -3.16 -0.79 2.05
N ILE A 42 -2.27 -0.02 1.43
CA ILE A 42 -1.44 -0.45 0.30
C ILE A 42 0.02 -0.15 0.63
N CYS A 43 0.92 -0.86 -0.04
CA CYS A 43 2.34 -0.57 0.06
C CYS A 43 2.70 0.70 -0.73
N SER A 44 3.69 1.43 -0.21
CA SER A 44 4.37 2.48 -0.95
C SER A 44 5.04 1.92 -2.20
N ASP A 45 5.38 2.80 -3.14
CA ASP A 45 6.03 2.40 -4.38
C ASP A 45 7.26 1.52 -4.13
N ASN A 46 7.36 0.42 -4.90
CA ASN A 46 8.44 -0.56 -4.83
C ASN A 46 8.49 -1.41 -3.55
N TYR A 47 7.52 -1.31 -2.64
CA TYR A 47 7.40 -2.18 -1.48
C TYR A 47 6.29 -3.22 -1.68
N TYR A 48 6.54 -4.44 -1.20
CA TYR A 48 5.67 -5.60 -1.39
C TYR A 48 5.58 -6.46 -0.12
N GLY A 49 4.67 -7.44 -0.16
CA GLY A 49 4.38 -8.35 0.93
C GLY A 49 3.32 -7.83 1.90
N ASP A 50 2.84 -8.71 2.76
CA ASP A 50 1.71 -8.44 3.68
C ASP A 50 2.01 -7.34 4.71
N ASN A 51 3.28 -7.03 4.93
CA ASN A 51 3.76 -6.00 5.84
C ASN A 51 4.47 -4.84 5.11
N CYS A 52 4.45 -4.83 3.77
CA CYS A 52 5.15 -3.85 2.94
C CYS A 52 6.64 -3.69 3.27
N SER A 53 7.33 -4.75 3.67
CA SER A 53 8.74 -4.68 4.06
C SER A 53 9.73 -5.11 2.97
N ARG A 54 9.27 -5.74 1.88
CA ARG A 54 10.15 -6.19 0.80
C ARG A 54 10.30 -5.11 -0.25
N LEU A 55 11.49 -4.53 -0.35
CA LEU A 55 11.83 -3.57 -1.40
C LEU A 55 12.21 -4.31 -2.68
N CYS A 56 11.55 -3.99 -3.79
CA CYS A 56 11.98 -4.38 -5.13
C CYS A 56 11.69 -3.26 -6.13
N LYS A 57 12.74 -2.77 -6.77
CA LYS A 57 12.64 -1.83 -7.90
C LYS A 57 13.24 -2.50 -9.12
N LYS A 58 12.54 -2.49 -10.25
CA LYS A 58 13.06 -3.10 -11.49
C LYS A 58 14.42 -2.48 -11.85
N HIS A 59 15.35 -3.32 -12.29
CA HIS A 59 16.67 -2.91 -12.78
C HIS A 59 16.97 -3.58 -14.11
N ASN A 60 17.67 -2.86 -14.98
CA ASN A 60 18.17 -3.38 -16.25
C ASN A 60 19.42 -2.58 -16.61
N ASP A 61 20.43 -2.73 -15.77
CA ASP A 61 21.72 -2.04 -15.84
C ASP A 61 22.83 -2.98 -15.33
N HIS A 62 24.07 -2.49 -15.23
CA HIS A 62 25.22 -3.31 -14.85
C HIS A 62 25.07 -4.06 -13.51
N PHE A 63 24.16 -3.63 -12.62
CA PHE A 63 23.96 -4.25 -11.30
C PHE A 63 22.86 -5.30 -11.27
N GLY A 64 22.07 -5.44 -12.33
CA GLY A 64 21.03 -6.48 -12.42
C GLY A 64 20.01 -6.25 -13.51
N HIS A 65 19.44 -7.36 -13.98
CA HIS A 65 18.52 -7.43 -15.11
C HIS A 65 17.25 -8.19 -14.72
N TYR A 66 16.31 -7.51 -14.08
CA TYR A 66 15.11 -8.14 -13.51
C TYR A 66 13.88 -7.22 -13.43
N VAL A 67 12.73 -7.86 -13.36
CA VAL A 67 11.45 -7.24 -12.99
C VAL A 67 10.98 -7.76 -11.63
N CYS A 68 10.14 -6.99 -10.94
CA CYS A 68 9.58 -7.38 -9.65
C CYS A 68 8.29 -8.18 -9.85
N GLN A 69 8.21 -9.32 -9.20
CA GLN A 69 6.98 -10.11 -9.12
C GLN A 69 5.97 -9.45 -8.17
N PRO A 70 4.68 -9.83 -8.19
CA PRO A 70 3.66 -9.27 -7.30
C PRO A 70 3.97 -9.43 -5.80
N ASP A 71 4.75 -10.43 -5.41
CA ASP A 71 5.21 -10.64 -4.03
C ASP A 71 6.51 -9.90 -3.71
N GLY A 72 7.09 -9.19 -4.67
CA GLY A 72 8.35 -8.44 -4.56
C GLY A 72 9.61 -9.28 -4.80
N ASN A 73 9.52 -10.54 -5.21
CA ASN A 73 10.70 -11.30 -5.62
C ASN A 73 11.23 -10.85 -6.98
N LEU A 74 12.51 -11.14 -7.24
CA LEU A 74 13.14 -10.87 -8.52
C LEU A 74 12.74 -11.92 -9.55
N SER A 75 12.43 -11.47 -10.77
CA SER A 75 12.30 -12.31 -11.95
C SER A 75 13.32 -11.85 -12.97
N CYS A 76 14.35 -12.67 -13.22
CA CYS A 76 15.40 -12.34 -14.18
C CYS A 76 14.86 -12.20 -15.60
N LEU A 77 15.43 -11.26 -16.35
CA LEU A 77 15.16 -11.09 -17.77
C LEU A 77 15.80 -12.25 -18.57
N PRO A 78 15.32 -12.54 -19.79
CA PRO A 78 15.89 -13.62 -20.60
C PRO A 78 17.39 -13.47 -20.80
N GLY A 79 18.12 -14.57 -20.56
CA GLY A 79 19.58 -14.61 -20.64
C GLY A 79 20.32 -14.24 -19.34
N TRP A 80 19.59 -13.88 -18.27
CA TRP A 80 20.18 -13.51 -16.98
C TRP A 80 19.85 -14.52 -15.86
N THR A 81 20.78 -14.71 -14.94
CA THR A 81 20.71 -15.60 -13.77
C THR A 81 21.51 -15.04 -12.59
N GLY A 82 21.59 -15.80 -11.50
CA GLY A 82 22.21 -15.39 -10.24
C GLY A 82 21.22 -14.73 -9.28
N GLU A 83 21.63 -14.57 -8.02
CA GLU A 83 20.77 -14.06 -6.93
C GLU A 83 20.18 -12.66 -7.23
N TYR A 84 20.91 -11.82 -7.97
CA TYR A 84 20.50 -10.47 -8.34
C TYR A 84 20.34 -10.30 -9.87
N CYS A 85 20.22 -11.41 -10.61
CA CYS A 85 20.10 -11.43 -12.08
C CYS A 85 21.23 -10.67 -12.79
N GLN A 86 22.47 -10.91 -12.37
CA GLN A 86 23.69 -10.24 -12.85
C GLN A 86 24.64 -11.13 -13.65
N GLN A 87 24.29 -12.41 -13.85
CA GLN A 87 25.10 -13.40 -14.58
C GLN A 87 24.44 -13.81 -15.89
#